data_AF-A0A948JNH9-F1
#
_entry.id   AF-A0A948JNH9-F1
#
_cell.length_a   1.000
_cell.length_b   1.000
_cell.length_c   1.000
_cell.angle_alpha   90.00
_cell.angle_beta   90.00
_cell.angle_gamma   90.00
#
_symmetry.space_group_name_H-M   'P 1'
#
loop_
_entity.id
_entity.type
_entity.pdbx_description
1 polymer ?
#
loop_
_entity_poly.entity_id
_entity_poly.type
_entity_poly.pdbx_seq_one_letter_code
_entity_poly.pdbx_strand_id
1 'polypeptide(L)'
;MKKRGRGPAFVVLKVFLRNKIYDVIDCISFNYPLYIMMKIQKRLQSPLRIVSIAIVAVIILFLLEKATAAPYIDVPSRSWYEQIVQQFKDAGLLHRVRTNFKPSDNAIRADFMQLMLDVQGGITVAAPRNPSFNDVGGDTWFYPYIEEAARLGWVKGDGNCFGTRPCYTRPNGNVNRAEAAALLVRAFGFEQTGVAPHFSDNIMGQWYTNVIQTTADHCILQGDDATGKVRPADYMNRAEMVAMIDRARKRLTYGIDCGKIQQVAPKISVITPLSETRIAVDFNRDLNAGSVTDTLRYKITNDKDIIVTEAKLVRPQGVELAFSRALVSGKAYNLSVTN
;
A
#
# COMPACT_ATOMS: atom_id res chain seq x y z
N MET A 1 25.99 70.64 -37.35
CA MET A 1 24.57 70.41 -37.02
C MET A 1 24.39 69.01 -36.44
N LYS A 2 23.65 68.94 -35.33
CA LYS A 2 23.20 67.77 -34.52
C LYS A 2 22.56 66.63 -35.33
N LYS A 3 22.80 65.36 -34.94
CA LYS A 3 21.80 64.45 -34.28
C LYS A 3 22.35 63.02 -34.08
N ARG A 4 22.13 62.47 -32.86
CA ARG A 4 22.30 61.06 -32.47
C ARG A 4 21.41 60.13 -33.31
N GLY A 5 21.87 58.91 -33.61
CA GLY A 5 21.07 57.88 -34.29
C GLY A 5 21.44 56.45 -33.89
N ARG A 6 20.60 55.88 -33.02
CA ARG A 6 20.41 54.48 -32.59
C ARG A 6 21.15 53.37 -33.38
N GLY A 7 21.90 52.53 -32.68
CA GLY A 7 22.24 51.19 -33.15
C GLY A 7 20.98 50.32 -33.32
N PRO A 8 20.93 49.40 -34.30
CA PRO A 8 19.76 48.57 -34.53
C PRO A 8 19.59 47.55 -33.40
N ALA A 9 18.33 47.45 -32.98
CA ALA A 9 17.84 46.53 -31.99
C ALA A 9 18.02 45.07 -32.42
N PHE A 10 18.48 44.21 -31.51
CA PHE A 10 18.25 42.78 -31.64
C PHE A 10 16.75 42.53 -31.51
N VAL A 11 16.11 41.99 -32.55
CA VAL A 11 14.79 41.38 -32.42
C VAL A 11 14.99 40.05 -31.70
N VAL A 12 14.85 40.07 -30.38
CA VAL A 12 14.70 38.84 -29.59
C VAL A 12 13.28 38.34 -29.84
N LEU A 13 13.15 37.30 -30.68
CA LEU A 13 11.89 36.57 -30.79
C LEU A 13 11.67 35.80 -29.49
N LYS A 14 10.93 36.38 -28.54
CA LYS A 14 10.45 35.67 -27.34
C LYS A 14 9.35 34.70 -27.75
N VAL A 15 9.70 33.44 -27.96
CA VAL A 15 8.71 32.35 -27.99
C VAL A 15 8.36 32.01 -26.55
N PHE A 16 7.14 32.36 -26.13
CA PHE A 16 6.61 31.99 -24.82
C PHE A 16 6.20 30.52 -24.83
N LEU A 17 7.02 29.66 -24.21
CA LEU A 17 6.59 28.35 -23.72
C LEU A 17 6.87 28.32 -22.21
N ARG A 18 5.81 28.00 -21.46
CA ARG A 18 5.71 27.94 -19.99
C ARG A 18 7.06 27.78 -19.23
N ASN A 19 7.47 28.86 -18.56
CA ASN A 19 8.29 28.94 -17.33
C ASN A 19 9.50 28.00 -17.15
N LYS A 20 10.58 28.19 -17.93
CA LYS A 20 12.01 28.13 -17.49
C LYS A 20 12.95 28.37 -18.69
N ILE A 21 14.01 29.17 -18.51
CA ILE A 21 15.02 29.53 -19.53
C ILE A 21 16.19 28.54 -19.45
N TYR A 22 16.62 28.00 -20.60
CA TYR A 22 17.92 27.34 -20.75
C TYR A 22 18.61 27.92 -22.00
N ASP A 23 19.83 28.44 -21.85
CA ASP A 23 20.70 28.87 -22.95
C ASP A 23 21.56 27.69 -23.41
N VAL A 24 21.50 27.33 -24.69
CA VAL A 24 22.45 26.42 -25.33
C VAL A 24 22.72 26.88 -26.75
N ILE A 25 23.80 27.62 -26.95
CA ILE A 25 24.59 27.54 -28.19
C ILE A 25 26.06 27.75 -27.80
N ASP A 26 26.88 26.71 -28.00
CA ASP A 26 28.16 26.95 -28.67
C ASP A 26 28.65 25.74 -29.49
N CYS A 27 29.15 26.08 -30.67
CA CYS A 27 30.08 25.34 -31.54
C CYS A 27 29.59 24.08 -32.30
N ILE A 28 29.49 24.17 -33.64
CA ILE A 28 30.53 23.74 -34.61
C ILE A 28 30.01 23.95 -36.04
N SER A 29 30.80 24.71 -36.80
CA SER A 29 30.69 25.01 -38.23
C SER A 29 31.08 23.84 -39.13
N PHE A 30 30.27 23.49 -40.14
CA PHE A 30 30.73 22.78 -41.34
C PHE A 30 29.97 23.22 -42.60
N ASN A 31 30.75 23.62 -43.61
CA ASN A 31 30.33 24.09 -44.94
C ASN A 31 29.72 22.97 -45.79
N TYR A 32 28.45 23.10 -46.21
CA TYR A 32 27.90 22.43 -47.39
C TYR A 32 26.98 23.40 -48.15
N PRO A 33 27.01 23.45 -49.50
CA PRO A 33 26.23 24.41 -50.26
C PRO A 33 24.73 24.11 -50.16
N LEU A 34 23.96 25.10 -49.68
CA LEU A 34 22.52 25.08 -49.38
C LEU A 34 21.59 24.60 -50.52
N TYR A 35 22.08 24.41 -51.75
CA TYR A 35 21.23 24.20 -52.92
C TYR A 35 20.73 22.75 -53.06
N ILE A 36 21.45 21.74 -52.57
CA ILE A 36 21.02 20.33 -52.65
C ILE A 36 20.00 20.00 -51.54
N MET A 37 20.04 20.69 -50.39
CA MET A 37 19.10 20.44 -49.29
C MET A 37 17.65 20.84 -49.61
N MET A 38 17.41 21.86 -50.45
CA MET A 38 16.05 22.33 -50.73
C MET A 38 15.24 21.42 -51.68
N LYS A 39 15.89 20.59 -52.52
CA LYS A 39 15.17 19.62 -53.37
C LYS A 39 14.84 18.31 -52.64
N ILE A 40 15.66 17.92 -51.66
CA ILE A 40 15.37 16.74 -50.82
C ILE A 40 14.27 17.08 -49.80
N GLN A 41 14.27 18.30 -49.24
CA GLN A 41 13.25 18.73 -48.28
C GLN A 41 11.82 18.75 -48.84
N LYS A 42 11.60 19.11 -50.11
CA LYS A 42 10.24 19.14 -50.69
C LYS A 42 9.63 17.77 -50.97
N ARG A 43 10.43 16.68 -50.96
CA ARG A 43 9.89 15.30 -51.11
C ARG A 43 9.49 14.65 -49.77
N LEU A 44 9.91 15.20 -48.63
CA LEU A 44 9.60 14.66 -47.30
C LEU A 44 8.48 15.42 -46.55
N GLN A 45 7.97 16.52 -47.11
CA GLN A 45 7.02 17.42 -46.44
C GLN A 45 5.56 17.29 -46.92
N SER A 46 5.20 16.22 -47.64
CA SER A 46 3.77 16.02 -47.91
C SER A 46 3.08 15.65 -46.58
N PRO A 47 1.96 16.32 -46.23
CA PRO A 47 1.28 16.10 -44.95
C PRO A 47 0.87 14.63 -44.77
N LEU A 48 0.61 13.91 -45.88
CA LEU A 48 0.38 12.46 -45.87
C LEU A 48 1.57 11.65 -45.31
N ARG A 49 2.83 11.98 -45.66
CA ARG A 49 4.00 11.19 -45.24
C ARG A 49 4.32 11.34 -43.75
N ILE A 50 4.12 12.55 -43.19
CA ILE A 50 4.31 12.81 -41.76
C ILE A 50 3.23 12.09 -40.94
N VAL A 51 1.98 12.12 -41.41
CA VAL A 51 0.88 11.38 -40.77
C VAL A 51 1.11 9.87 -40.83
N SER A 52 1.58 9.33 -41.96
CA SER A 52 1.93 7.90 -42.07
C SER A 52 3.07 7.49 -41.15
N ILE A 53 4.13 8.29 -41.01
CA ILE A 53 5.24 7.99 -40.08
C ILE A 53 4.77 8.08 -38.62
N ALA A 54 3.93 9.06 -38.28
CA ALA A 54 3.34 9.16 -36.94
C ALA A 54 2.41 7.98 -36.63
N ILE A 55 1.58 7.53 -37.58
CA ILE A 55 0.73 6.34 -37.42
C ILE A 55 1.56 5.08 -37.28
N VAL A 56 2.62 4.90 -38.09
CA VAL A 56 3.53 3.75 -37.97
C VAL A 56 4.31 3.79 -36.65
N ALA A 57 4.74 4.96 -36.18
CA ALA A 57 5.38 5.11 -34.88
C ALA A 57 4.42 4.83 -33.72
N VAL A 58 3.15 5.27 -33.81
CA VAL A 58 2.10 4.94 -32.84
C VAL A 58 1.74 3.46 -32.88
N ILE A 59 1.68 2.84 -34.06
CA ILE A 59 1.46 1.39 -34.22
C ILE A 59 2.67 0.60 -33.70
N ILE A 60 3.91 1.05 -33.92
CA ILE A 60 5.11 0.43 -33.34
C ILE A 60 5.15 0.63 -31.82
N LEU A 61 4.72 1.78 -31.30
CA LEU A 61 4.54 2.00 -29.85
C LEU A 61 3.42 1.12 -29.26
N PHE A 62 2.32 0.88 -30.00
CA PHE A 62 1.25 -0.05 -29.62
C PHE A 62 1.65 -1.53 -29.78
N LEU A 63 2.51 -1.88 -30.74
CA LEU A 63 3.05 -3.25 -30.93
C LEU A 63 4.20 -3.56 -29.96
N LEU A 64 4.80 -2.54 -29.34
CA LEU A 64 5.71 -2.67 -28.20
C LEU A 64 4.96 -2.91 -26.88
N GLU A 65 3.62 -2.99 -26.88
CA GLU A 65 2.84 -3.27 -25.69
C GLU A 65 2.91 -4.76 -25.31
N LYS A 66 3.89 -5.04 -24.45
CA LYS A 66 4.00 -6.18 -23.52
C LYS A 66 4.31 -7.53 -24.16
N ALA A 67 5.57 -7.70 -24.56
CA ALA A 67 6.20 -9.01 -24.48
C ALA A 67 6.16 -9.48 -23.01
N THR A 68 5.22 -10.36 -22.68
CA THR A 68 5.14 -11.02 -21.37
C THR A 68 6.33 -11.95 -21.22
N ALA A 69 6.95 -11.97 -20.04
CA ALA A 69 8.02 -12.92 -19.79
C ALA A 69 7.40 -14.32 -19.74
N ALA A 70 8.04 -15.31 -20.40
CA ALA A 70 7.60 -16.70 -20.30
C ALA A 70 7.45 -17.12 -18.82
N PRO A 71 6.40 -17.85 -18.44
CA PRO A 71 6.19 -18.25 -17.04
C PRO A 71 7.32 -19.15 -16.54
N TYR A 72 7.49 -19.25 -15.23
CA TYR A 72 8.40 -20.24 -14.64
C TYR A 72 7.78 -21.64 -14.74
N ILE A 73 8.59 -22.65 -15.04
CA ILE A 73 8.09 -24.02 -15.29
C ILE A 73 7.62 -24.73 -14.01
N ASP A 74 8.09 -24.27 -12.85
CA ASP A 74 7.78 -24.80 -11.52
C ASP A 74 6.72 -23.96 -10.78
N VAL A 75 5.98 -23.13 -11.51
CA VAL A 75 4.80 -22.41 -11.03
C VAL A 75 3.57 -23.02 -11.72
N PRO A 76 2.88 -23.97 -11.05
CA PRO A 76 1.71 -24.62 -11.64
C PRO A 76 0.58 -23.63 -11.89
N SER A 77 -0.16 -23.83 -12.98
CA SER A 77 -1.36 -23.05 -13.24
C SER A 77 -2.40 -23.22 -12.14
N ARG A 78 -3.10 -22.13 -11.84
CA ARG A 78 -4.09 -22.00 -10.75
C ARG A 78 -3.49 -22.12 -9.34
N SER A 79 -2.17 -22.15 -9.19
CA SER A 79 -1.56 -21.96 -7.88
C SER A 79 -1.88 -20.55 -7.37
N TRP A 80 -2.11 -20.43 -6.07
CA TRP A 80 -2.55 -19.18 -5.43
C TRP A 80 -1.55 -18.01 -5.59
N TYR A 81 -0.30 -18.31 -5.95
CA TYR A 81 0.77 -17.35 -6.20
C TYR A 81 1.11 -17.15 -7.69
N GLU A 82 0.51 -17.91 -8.62
CA GLU A 82 0.82 -17.85 -10.07
C GLU A 82 0.75 -16.41 -10.60
N GLN A 83 -0.39 -15.76 -10.40
CA GLN A 83 -0.63 -14.42 -10.91
C GLN A 83 0.34 -13.40 -10.32
N ILE A 84 0.69 -13.55 -9.04
CA ILE A 84 1.60 -12.65 -8.33
C ILE A 84 3.01 -12.79 -8.90
N VAL A 85 3.48 -14.03 -9.06
CA VAL A 85 4.79 -14.33 -9.64
C VAL A 85 4.89 -13.79 -11.06
N GLN A 86 3.86 -14.01 -11.89
CA GLN A 86 3.86 -13.51 -13.26
C GLN A 86 3.89 -11.98 -13.30
N GLN A 87 3.09 -11.31 -12.47
CA GLN A 87 3.10 -9.85 -12.35
C GLN A 87 4.47 -9.31 -11.94
N PHE A 88 5.12 -9.94 -10.96
CA PHE A 88 6.43 -9.50 -10.50
C PHE A 88 7.51 -9.77 -11.57
N LYS A 89 7.41 -10.88 -12.31
CA LYS A 89 8.30 -11.17 -13.44
C LYS A 89 8.13 -10.15 -14.57
N ASP A 90 6.89 -9.82 -14.94
CA ASP A 90 6.57 -8.83 -15.98
C ASP A 90 6.96 -7.40 -15.57
N ALA A 91 6.94 -7.09 -14.26
CA ALA A 91 7.44 -5.84 -13.70
C ALA A 91 8.98 -5.80 -13.61
N GLY A 92 9.68 -6.90 -13.84
CA GLY A 92 11.14 -6.99 -13.71
C GLY A 92 11.63 -7.09 -12.27
N LEU A 93 10.74 -7.34 -11.31
CA LEU A 93 11.04 -7.56 -9.90
C LEU A 93 11.56 -8.99 -9.64
N LEU A 94 11.28 -9.92 -10.55
CA LEU A 94 11.83 -11.28 -10.54
C LEU A 94 12.64 -11.54 -11.82
N HIS A 95 13.58 -12.48 -11.74
CA HIS A 95 14.47 -12.79 -12.86
C HIS A 95 13.72 -13.31 -14.10
N ARG A 96 13.71 -12.52 -15.18
CA ARG A 96 13.00 -12.83 -16.43
C ARG A 96 13.54 -14.07 -17.16
N VAL A 97 14.84 -14.33 -17.08
CA VAL A 97 15.53 -15.38 -17.85
C VAL A 97 15.59 -16.73 -17.12
N ARG A 98 15.47 -16.74 -15.79
CA ARG A 98 15.49 -18.01 -15.04
C ARG A 98 14.26 -18.86 -15.41
N THR A 99 14.46 -20.17 -15.45
CA THR A 99 13.41 -21.16 -15.75
C THR A 99 12.57 -21.50 -14.54
N ASN A 100 13.18 -21.50 -13.34
CA ASN A 100 12.53 -21.90 -12.08
C ASN A 100 12.42 -20.71 -11.09
N PHE A 101 11.28 -20.63 -10.40
CA PHE A 101 10.99 -19.69 -9.31
C PHE A 101 11.34 -20.25 -7.93
N LYS A 102 11.21 -21.57 -7.76
CA LYS A 102 11.35 -22.36 -6.54
C LYS A 102 10.38 -21.94 -5.42
N PRO A 103 9.06 -22.05 -5.62
CA PRO A 103 8.07 -21.49 -4.68
C PRO A 103 8.14 -22.06 -3.26
N SER A 104 8.54 -23.32 -3.11
CA SER A 104 8.59 -24.03 -1.82
C SER A 104 9.91 -23.85 -1.07
N ASP A 105 10.95 -23.31 -1.70
CA ASP A 105 12.22 -23.05 -1.02
C ASP A 105 12.02 -21.94 0.02
N ASN A 106 12.79 -21.99 1.12
CA ASN A 106 12.80 -20.91 2.10
C ASN A 106 13.32 -19.62 1.45
N ALA A 107 12.67 -18.50 1.80
CA ALA A 107 13.09 -17.19 1.39
C ALA A 107 14.33 -16.74 2.18
N ILE A 108 15.33 -16.22 1.47
CA ILE A 108 16.54 -15.65 2.05
C ILE A 108 16.28 -14.18 2.40
N ARG A 109 16.79 -13.72 3.54
CA ARG A 109 16.55 -12.36 4.05
C ARG A 109 17.06 -11.26 3.10
N ALA A 110 18.18 -11.48 2.43
CA ALA A 110 18.69 -10.59 1.39
C ALA A 110 17.76 -10.51 0.17
N ASP A 111 17.26 -11.65 -0.33
CA ASP A 111 16.30 -11.69 -1.45
C ASP A 111 15.00 -10.95 -1.08
N PHE A 112 14.52 -11.17 0.14
CA PHE A 112 13.34 -10.47 0.68
C PHE A 112 13.57 -8.95 0.70
N MET A 113 14.73 -8.51 1.21
CA MET A 113 15.07 -7.10 1.30
C MET A 113 15.17 -6.45 -0.07
N GLN A 114 15.87 -7.10 -1.00
CA GLN A 114 15.99 -6.63 -2.38
C GLN A 114 14.61 -6.42 -2.98
N LEU A 115 13.77 -7.45 -2.96
CA LEU A 115 12.45 -7.40 -3.59
C LEU A 115 11.56 -6.34 -2.94
N MET A 116 11.60 -6.19 -1.62
CA MET A 116 10.86 -5.17 -0.90
C MET A 116 11.33 -3.75 -1.27
N LEU A 117 12.66 -3.54 -1.37
CA LEU A 117 13.22 -2.25 -1.76
C LEU A 117 12.90 -1.92 -3.23
N ASP A 118 13.03 -2.88 -4.14
CA ASP A 118 12.71 -2.71 -5.55
C ASP A 118 11.23 -2.33 -5.75
N VAL A 119 10.32 -2.93 -4.96
CA VAL A 119 8.90 -2.54 -4.93
C VAL A 119 8.67 -1.10 -4.43
N GLN A 120 9.56 -0.59 -3.58
CA GLN A 120 9.50 0.76 -3.01
C GLN A 120 10.28 1.80 -3.81
N GLY A 121 10.77 1.45 -5.01
CA GLY A 121 11.48 2.37 -5.91
C GLY A 121 12.99 2.16 -5.96
N GLY A 122 13.52 1.15 -5.28
CA GLY A 122 14.93 0.73 -5.37
C GLY A 122 15.90 1.61 -4.58
N ILE A 123 17.18 1.53 -4.94
CA ILE A 123 18.27 2.26 -4.29
C ILE A 123 18.29 3.71 -4.80
N THR A 124 18.15 4.67 -3.88
CA THR A 124 18.14 6.10 -4.22
C THR A 124 19.44 6.83 -3.89
N VAL A 125 20.28 6.24 -3.03
CA VAL A 125 21.55 6.80 -2.58
C VAL A 125 22.64 5.75 -2.66
N ALA A 126 23.86 6.16 -3.02
CA ALA A 126 25.01 5.28 -3.02
C ALA A 126 25.31 4.76 -1.59
N ALA A 127 25.63 3.48 -1.48
CA ALA A 127 26.03 2.86 -0.23
C ALA A 127 27.26 3.57 0.39
N PRO A 128 27.38 3.63 1.72
CA PRO A 128 28.54 4.23 2.36
C PRO A 128 29.84 3.51 1.98
N ARG A 129 30.98 4.20 2.15
CA ARG A 129 32.30 3.58 1.89
C ARG A 129 32.60 2.45 2.90
N ASN A 130 32.18 2.63 4.15
CA ASN A 130 32.41 1.68 5.22
C ASN A 130 31.09 0.98 5.57
N PRO A 131 31.03 -0.36 5.57
CA PRO A 131 29.82 -1.07 5.95
C PRO A 131 29.32 -0.75 7.36
N SER A 132 28.00 -0.64 7.48
CA SER A 132 27.30 -0.38 8.73
C SER A 132 27.17 -1.64 9.60
N PHE A 133 27.25 -2.83 8.97
CA PHE A 133 27.05 -4.12 9.62
C PHE A 133 28.29 -5.01 9.49
N ASN A 134 28.51 -5.86 10.50
CA ASN A 134 29.69 -6.73 10.59
C ASN A 134 29.63 -7.94 9.65
N ASP A 135 28.44 -8.34 9.18
CA ASP A 135 28.22 -9.48 8.28
C ASP A 135 27.84 -9.08 6.85
N VAL A 136 28.05 -7.81 6.49
CA VAL A 136 27.74 -7.27 5.17
C VAL A 136 29.01 -6.68 4.57
N GLY A 137 29.74 -7.49 3.80
CA GLY A 137 30.93 -7.03 3.07
C GLY A 137 30.55 -6.07 1.95
N GLY A 138 31.37 -5.04 1.71
CA GLY A 138 31.10 -4.02 0.69
C GLY A 138 31.12 -4.53 -0.76
N ASP A 139 31.62 -5.74 -0.98
CA ASP A 139 31.69 -6.46 -2.25
C ASP A 139 30.54 -7.46 -2.46
N THR A 140 29.67 -7.63 -1.46
CA THR A 140 28.51 -8.53 -1.56
C THR A 140 27.38 -7.91 -2.38
N TRP A 141 26.66 -8.74 -3.14
CA TRP A 141 25.58 -8.26 -4.02
C TRP A 141 24.45 -7.55 -3.25
N PHE A 142 24.18 -7.97 -2.01
CA PHE A 142 23.13 -7.40 -1.17
C PHE A 142 23.59 -6.15 -0.40
N TYR A 143 24.87 -5.79 -0.45
CA TYR A 143 25.42 -4.63 0.25
C TYR A 143 24.61 -3.35 0.05
N PRO A 144 24.37 -2.86 -1.19
CA PRO A 144 23.66 -1.60 -1.37
C PRO A 144 22.20 -1.67 -0.94
N TYR A 145 21.57 -2.84 -1.01
CA TYR A 145 20.18 -3.04 -0.58
C TYR A 145 20.04 -2.97 0.94
N ILE A 146 20.95 -3.63 1.67
CA ILE A 146 20.95 -3.63 3.14
C ILE A 146 21.27 -2.24 3.69
N GLU A 147 22.25 -1.54 3.10
CA GLU A 147 22.61 -0.18 3.51
C GLU A 147 21.47 0.83 3.24
N GLU A 148 20.82 0.75 2.07
CA GLU A 148 19.67 1.63 1.77
C GLU A 148 18.49 1.34 2.71
N ALA A 149 18.16 0.06 2.94
CA ALA A 149 17.09 -0.30 3.86
C ALA A 149 17.39 0.10 5.31
N ALA A 150 18.67 0.12 5.72
CA ALA A 150 19.07 0.62 7.03
C ALA A 150 18.95 2.15 7.11
N ARG A 151 19.37 2.87 6.05
CA ARG A 151 19.20 4.32 5.94
C ARG A 151 17.73 4.74 6.01
N LEU A 152 16.84 3.95 5.41
CA LEU A 152 15.39 4.15 5.46
C LEU A 152 14.76 3.71 6.81
N GLY A 153 15.53 3.14 7.73
CA GLY A 153 15.08 2.71 9.05
C GLY A 153 14.35 1.35 9.07
N TRP A 154 14.36 0.62 7.96
CA TRP A 154 13.68 -0.67 7.83
C TRP A 154 14.49 -1.81 8.43
N VAL A 155 15.81 -1.79 8.24
CA VAL A 155 16.77 -2.72 8.84
C VAL A 155 17.42 -2.06 10.05
N LYS A 156 17.37 -2.72 11.21
CA LYS A 156 17.97 -2.23 12.46
C LYS A 156 19.05 -3.16 13.03
N GLY A 157 19.31 -4.28 12.36
CA GLY A 157 20.17 -5.36 12.87
C GLY A 157 19.58 -6.08 14.09
N ASP A 158 20.24 -7.16 14.48
CA ASP A 158 19.85 -7.98 15.63
C ASP A 158 19.83 -7.16 16.92
N GLY A 159 18.73 -7.25 17.69
CA GLY A 159 18.58 -6.48 18.92
C GLY A 159 18.56 -4.96 18.71
N ASN A 160 18.25 -4.48 17.49
CA ASN A 160 18.31 -3.07 17.10
C ASN A 160 19.72 -2.46 17.22
N CYS A 161 20.76 -3.23 16.91
CA CYS A 161 22.15 -2.82 17.04
C CYS A 161 22.63 -1.74 16.06
N PHE A 162 21.81 -1.25 15.12
CA PHE A 162 22.25 -0.29 14.10
C PHE A 162 22.95 0.94 14.72
N GLY A 163 24.13 1.27 14.20
CA GLY A 163 25.00 2.32 14.75
C GLY A 163 25.93 1.86 15.90
N THR A 164 25.81 0.61 16.35
CA THR A 164 26.70 -0.01 17.35
C THR A 164 27.50 -1.16 16.74
N ARG A 165 28.53 -1.64 17.45
CA ARG A 165 29.34 -2.79 17.01
C ARG A 165 29.59 -3.78 18.16
N PRO A 166 29.48 -5.10 17.91
CA PRO A 166 29.14 -5.70 16.62
C PRO A 166 27.64 -5.59 16.30
N CYS A 167 27.29 -5.46 15.03
CA CYS A 167 25.91 -5.45 14.55
C CYS A 167 25.73 -6.36 13.34
N TYR A 168 24.71 -7.22 13.39
CA TYR A 168 24.48 -8.29 12.41
C TYR A 168 23.08 -8.19 11.82
N THR A 169 22.94 -8.53 10.54
CA THR A 169 21.63 -8.55 9.83
C THR A 169 21.26 -9.94 9.32
N ARG A 170 22.22 -10.86 9.27
CA ARG A 170 22.11 -12.24 8.79
C ARG A 170 21.51 -12.31 7.38
N PRO A 171 22.08 -11.62 6.37
CA PRO A 171 21.47 -11.46 5.05
C PRO A 171 21.28 -12.79 4.31
N ASN A 172 22.22 -13.74 4.49
CA ASN A 172 22.14 -15.07 3.88
C ASN A 172 21.25 -16.06 4.65
N GLY A 173 20.75 -15.70 5.83
CA GLY A 173 19.86 -16.56 6.59
C GLY A 173 18.44 -16.56 6.03
N ASN A 174 17.68 -17.62 6.32
CA ASN A 174 16.25 -17.64 6.03
C ASN A 174 15.54 -16.59 6.88
N VAL A 175 14.51 -15.98 6.31
CA VAL A 175 13.63 -15.03 7.02
C VAL A 175 12.43 -15.77 7.59
N ASN A 176 12.12 -15.56 8.86
CA ASN A 176 10.88 -16.08 9.45
C ASN A 176 9.71 -15.11 9.23
N ARG A 177 8.50 -15.60 9.47
CA ARG A 177 7.27 -14.85 9.18
C ARG A 177 7.11 -13.60 10.05
N ALA A 178 7.54 -13.65 11.31
CA ALA A 178 7.55 -12.49 12.21
C ALA A 178 8.52 -11.39 11.75
N GLU A 179 9.71 -11.77 11.30
CA GLU A 179 10.72 -10.84 10.77
C GLU A 179 10.25 -10.20 9.46
N ALA A 180 9.67 -11.00 8.55
CA ALA A 180 9.07 -10.49 7.32
C ALA A 180 7.95 -9.49 7.61
N ALA A 181 7.07 -9.79 8.57
CA ALA A 181 6.02 -8.87 9.02
C ALA A 181 6.60 -7.56 9.55
N ALA A 182 7.60 -7.64 10.44
CA ALA A 182 8.24 -6.46 11.02
C ALA A 182 8.93 -5.58 9.97
N LEU A 183 9.55 -6.19 8.95
CA LEU A 183 10.15 -5.48 7.83
C LEU A 183 9.09 -4.77 6.98
N LEU A 184 8.00 -5.44 6.63
CA LEU A 184 6.91 -4.86 5.85
C LEU A 184 6.21 -3.71 6.59
N VAL A 185 5.94 -3.87 7.89
CA VAL A 185 5.34 -2.82 8.71
C VAL A 185 6.20 -1.56 8.69
N ARG A 186 7.52 -1.69 8.87
CA ARG A 186 8.45 -0.55 8.81
C ARG A 186 8.58 0.03 7.41
N ALA A 187 8.69 -0.81 6.39
CA ALA A 187 8.92 -0.36 5.02
C ALA A 187 7.73 0.38 4.41
N PHE A 188 6.51 -0.06 4.73
CA PHE A 188 5.28 0.52 4.18
C PHE A 188 4.60 1.53 5.12
N GLY A 189 5.07 1.65 6.37
CA GLY A 189 4.51 2.56 7.37
C GLY A 189 3.11 2.16 7.80
N PHE A 190 2.88 0.87 8.04
CA PHE A 190 1.58 0.39 8.51
C PHE A 190 1.40 0.64 10.01
N GLU A 191 0.20 1.07 10.38
CA GLU A 191 -0.21 1.27 11.77
C GLU A 191 -1.26 0.23 12.17
N GLN A 192 -1.25 -0.16 13.44
CA GLN A 192 -2.24 -1.10 13.98
C GLN A 192 -3.61 -0.42 14.08
N THR A 193 -4.66 -1.10 13.61
CA THR A 193 -6.05 -0.64 13.70
C THR A 193 -6.87 -1.48 14.68
N GLY A 194 -6.44 -2.71 14.97
CA GLY A 194 -7.11 -3.64 15.87
C GLY A 194 -8.40 -4.25 15.32
N VAL A 195 -8.64 -4.15 14.01
CA VAL A 195 -9.87 -4.64 13.37
C VAL A 195 -9.81 -6.13 13.03
N ALA A 196 -8.62 -6.69 12.81
CA ALA A 196 -8.47 -8.11 12.55
C ALA A 196 -8.54 -8.92 13.87
N PRO A 197 -9.16 -10.12 13.87
CA PRO A 197 -9.11 -11.04 14.99
C PRO A 197 -7.69 -11.40 15.36
N HIS A 198 -7.49 -11.69 16.64
CA HIS A 198 -6.21 -12.10 17.15
C HIS A 198 -5.91 -13.58 16.83
N PHE A 199 -4.73 -13.85 16.27
CA PHE A 199 -4.30 -15.23 15.99
C PHE A 199 -3.92 -15.97 17.27
N SER A 200 -4.31 -17.26 17.36
CA SER A 200 -4.06 -18.09 18.55
C SER A 200 -2.58 -18.27 18.89
N ASP A 201 -1.69 -18.19 17.90
CA ASP A 201 -0.24 -18.33 18.04
C ASP A 201 0.52 -16.99 18.01
N ASN A 202 -0.20 -15.86 18.01
CA ASN A 202 0.39 -14.53 18.21
C ASN A 202 0.52 -14.18 19.70
N ILE A 203 1.39 -14.90 20.41
CA ILE A 203 1.54 -14.79 21.87
C ILE A 203 1.76 -13.33 22.33
N MET A 204 1.03 -12.92 23.37
CA MET A 204 1.12 -11.59 23.98
C MET A 204 2.52 -11.30 24.57
N GLY A 205 2.95 -10.04 24.48
CA GLY A 205 4.21 -9.56 25.07
C GLY A 205 5.47 -9.94 24.30
N GLN A 206 5.35 -10.61 23.16
CA GLN A 206 6.47 -10.91 22.28
C GLN A 206 6.83 -9.67 21.43
N TRP A 207 8.09 -9.59 21.00
CA TRP A 207 8.54 -8.49 20.13
C TRP A 207 7.74 -8.40 18.82
N TYR A 208 7.16 -9.52 18.39
CA TYR A 208 6.37 -9.61 17.18
C TYR A 208 4.86 -9.39 17.39
N THR A 209 4.36 -9.29 18.63
CA THR A 209 2.91 -9.31 18.90
C THR A 209 2.17 -8.23 18.12
N ASN A 210 2.65 -6.99 18.23
CA ASN A 210 2.01 -5.84 17.60
C ASN A 210 2.21 -5.86 16.09
N VAL A 211 3.40 -6.22 15.59
CA VAL A 211 3.66 -6.24 14.14
C VAL A 211 2.84 -7.31 13.43
N ILE A 212 2.62 -8.47 14.06
CA ILE A 212 1.73 -9.50 13.51
C ILE A 212 0.29 -8.98 13.48
N GLN A 213 -0.18 -8.35 14.56
CA GLN A 213 -1.52 -7.76 14.60
C GLN A 213 -1.69 -6.69 13.53
N THR A 214 -0.71 -5.80 13.36
CA THR A 214 -0.70 -4.80 12.28
C THR A 214 -0.78 -5.48 10.91
N THR A 215 0.03 -6.50 10.62
CA THR A 215 -0.06 -7.18 9.33
C THR A 215 -1.37 -7.94 9.11
N ALA A 216 -2.05 -8.35 10.19
CA ALA A 216 -3.39 -8.94 10.12
C ALA A 216 -4.42 -7.88 9.72
N ASP A 217 -4.38 -6.72 10.39
CA ASP A 217 -5.24 -5.57 10.11
C ASP A 217 -5.14 -5.09 8.65
N HIS A 218 -3.96 -5.25 8.03
CA HIS A 218 -3.69 -4.89 6.63
C HIS A 218 -3.76 -6.07 5.66
N CYS A 219 -4.35 -7.20 6.06
CA CYS A 219 -4.50 -8.39 5.21
C CYS A 219 -3.20 -8.95 4.61
N ILE A 220 -2.04 -8.61 5.17
CA ILE A 220 -0.71 -9.07 4.73
C ILE A 220 -0.50 -10.50 5.23
N LEU A 221 -0.68 -10.71 6.54
CA LEU A 221 -0.71 -12.02 7.18
C LEU A 221 -2.16 -12.42 7.47
N GLN A 222 -2.63 -13.47 6.82
CA GLN A 222 -4.02 -13.95 6.93
C GLN A 222 -4.16 -15.28 7.69
N GLY A 223 -3.05 -15.81 8.19
CA GLY A 223 -2.98 -17.17 8.74
C GLY A 223 -2.90 -18.25 7.65
N ASP A 224 -2.69 -19.47 8.08
CA ASP A 224 -2.72 -20.68 7.27
C ASP A 224 -4.16 -21.20 7.17
N ASP A 225 -4.64 -21.52 5.96
CA ASP A 225 -6.05 -21.88 5.75
C ASP A 225 -6.45 -23.18 6.47
N ALA A 226 -5.51 -24.08 6.75
CA ALA A 226 -5.79 -25.34 7.43
C ALA A 226 -5.85 -25.20 8.96
N THR A 227 -5.03 -24.31 9.53
CA THR A 227 -4.85 -24.19 10.98
C THR A 227 -5.31 -22.87 11.58
N GLY A 228 -5.54 -21.85 10.77
CA GLY A 228 -5.80 -20.47 11.18
C GLY A 228 -4.61 -19.80 11.88
N LYS A 229 -3.41 -20.39 11.85
CA LYS A 229 -2.20 -19.91 12.56
C LYS A 229 -1.28 -19.10 11.67
N VAL A 230 -0.55 -18.15 12.23
CA VAL A 230 0.42 -17.32 11.47
C VAL A 230 1.84 -17.88 11.44
N ARG A 231 2.17 -18.81 12.34
CA ARG A 231 3.47 -19.49 12.45
C ARG A 231 4.65 -18.50 12.56
N PRO A 232 4.72 -17.65 13.61
CA PRO A 232 5.67 -16.53 13.68
C PRO A 232 7.15 -16.93 13.50
N ALA A 233 7.54 -18.08 14.06
CA ALA A 233 8.92 -18.57 14.06
C ALA A 233 9.28 -19.39 12.81
N ASP A 234 8.30 -19.83 12.02
CA ASP A 234 8.56 -20.65 10.85
C ASP A 234 9.22 -19.82 9.74
N TYR A 235 10.10 -20.46 8.98
CA TYR A 235 10.65 -19.85 7.79
C TYR A 235 9.58 -19.66 6.73
N MET A 236 9.59 -18.48 6.14
CA MET A 236 8.71 -18.13 5.06
C MET A 236 9.25 -18.72 3.75
N ASN A 237 8.39 -19.33 2.94
CA ASN A 237 8.82 -19.79 1.61
C ASN A 237 8.74 -18.67 0.55
N ARG A 238 9.31 -18.90 -0.64
CA ARG A 238 9.37 -17.91 -1.71
C ARG A 238 7.99 -17.52 -2.28
N ALA A 239 7.01 -18.43 -2.28
CA ALA A 239 5.64 -18.10 -2.65
C ALA A 239 4.95 -17.18 -1.64
N GLU A 240 5.12 -17.45 -0.34
CA GLU A 240 4.65 -16.59 0.75
C GLU A 240 5.31 -15.21 0.71
N MET A 241 6.62 -15.14 0.41
CA MET A 241 7.35 -13.89 0.24
C MET A 241 6.69 -12.96 -0.78
N VAL A 242 6.48 -13.43 -2.03
CA VAL A 242 5.91 -12.58 -3.08
C VAL A 242 4.48 -12.16 -2.74
N ALA A 243 3.72 -13.04 -2.08
CA ALA A 243 2.35 -12.73 -1.71
C ALA A 243 2.23 -11.71 -0.58
N MET A 244 3.07 -11.82 0.46
CA MET A 244 3.09 -10.83 1.54
C MET A 244 3.52 -9.45 1.02
N ILE A 245 4.54 -9.40 0.14
CA ILE A 245 4.98 -8.14 -0.48
C ILE A 245 3.90 -7.56 -1.42
N ASP A 246 3.22 -8.39 -2.22
CA ASP A 246 2.15 -7.91 -3.10
C ASP A 246 0.96 -7.35 -2.33
N ARG A 247 0.54 -8.03 -1.25
CA ARG A 247 -0.51 -7.55 -0.34
C ARG A 247 -0.13 -6.24 0.33
N ALA A 248 1.12 -6.11 0.79
CA ALA A 248 1.64 -4.86 1.35
C ALA A 248 1.62 -3.72 0.31
N ARG A 249 2.07 -3.99 -0.93
CA ARG A 249 2.03 -3.02 -2.03
C ARG A 249 0.62 -2.55 -2.37
N LYS A 250 -0.36 -3.45 -2.29
CA LYS A 250 -1.78 -3.14 -2.52
C LYS A 250 -2.43 -2.39 -1.36
N ARG A 251 -1.77 -2.28 -0.19
CA ARG A 251 -2.28 -1.64 1.03
C ARG A 251 -3.69 -2.12 1.41
N LEU A 252 -3.86 -3.44 1.41
CA LEU A 252 -5.13 -4.09 1.72
C LEU A 252 -5.59 -3.79 3.16
N THR A 253 -6.89 -3.91 3.42
CA THR A 253 -7.51 -3.64 4.73
C THR A 253 -8.44 -4.77 5.15
N TYR A 254 -8.29 -5.25 6.39
CA TYR A 254 -9.17 -6.28 6.96
C TYR A 254 -10.60 -5.77 7.09
N GLY A 255 -11.55 -6.61 6.69
CA GLY A 255 -12.97 -6.26 6.59
C GLY A 255 -13.38 -5.67 5.25
N ILE A 256 -12.43 -5.26 4.41
CA ILE A 256 -12.65 -4.79 3.04
C ILE A 256 -12.11 -5.83 2.06
N ASP A 257 -10.81 -6.14 2.14
CA ASP A 257 -10.10 -6.98 1.17
C ASP A 257 -9.93 -8.43 1.64
N CYS A 258 -9.93 -8.67 2.94
CA CYS A 258 -9.88 -10.01 3.52
C CYS A 258 -10.68 -10.11 4.81
N GLY A 259 -10.99 -11.35 5.18
CA GLY A 259 -11.78 -11.65 6.37
C GLY A 259 -13.19 -11.05 6.29
N LYS A 260 -13.89 -11.12 7.41
CA LYS A 260 -15.16 -10.43 7.61
C LYS A 260 -15.06 -9.73 8.96
N ILE A 261 -15.46 -8.47 9.02
CA ILE A 261 -15.75 -7.85 10.31
C ILE A 261 -17.00 -8.56 10.82
N GLN A 262 -16.85 -9.43 11.82
CA GLN A 262 -18.00 -9.88 12.59
C GLN A 262 -18.59 -8.62 13.24
N GLN A 263 -19.63 -8.07 12.62
CA GLN A 263 -20.46 -7.05 13.25
C GLN A 263 -21.14 -7.71 14.44
N VAL A 264 -20.46 -7.74 15.58
CA VAL A 264 -21.10 -8.06 16.84
C VAL A 264 -22.05 -6.91 17.12
N ALA A 265 -23.35 -7.18 16.95
CA ALA A 265 -24.40 -6.21 17.15
C ALA A 265 -24.22 -5.50 18.50
N PRO A 266 -24.32 -4.16 18.56
CA PRO A 266 -24.28 -3.43 19.82
C PRO A 266 -25.31 -4.01 20.78
N LYS A 267 -24.91 -4.26 22.02
CA LYS A 267 -25.83 -4.71 23.08
C LYS A 267 -26.18 -3.53 23.96
N ILE A 268 -27.46 -3.40 24.32
CA ILE A 268 -27.90 -2.46 25.34
C ILE A 268 -27.16 -2.81 26.64
N SER A 269 -26.52 -1.82 27.22
CA SER A 269 -25.81 -1.92 28.50
C SER A 269 -26.64 -1.34 29.64
N VAL A 270 -27.21 -0.14 29.44
CA VAL A 270 -27.97 0.58 30.46
C VAL A 270 -29.12 1.34 29.78
N ILE A 271 -30.26 1.43 30.47
CA ILE A 271 -31.35 2.34 30.11
C ILE A 271 -31.59 3.27 31.30
N THR A 272 -31.55 4.58 31.06
CA THR A 272 -31.72 5.63 32.07
C THR A 272 -32.94 6.49 31.74
N PRO A 273 -33.97 6.55 32.61
CA PRO A 273 -35.06 7.51 32.46
C PRO A 273 -34.56 8.95 32.55
N LEU A 274 -34.97 9.79 31.59
CA LEU A 274 -34.66 11.23 31.59
C LEU A 274 -35.88 12.07 31.94
N SER A 275 -37.04 11.68 31.42
CA SER A 275 -38.36 12.26 31.72
C SER A 275 -39.45 11.22 31.46
N GLU A 276 -40.71 11.59 31.68
CA GLU A 276 -41.85 10.74 31.33
C GLU A 276 -41.91 10.41 29.83
N THR A 277 -41.30 11.22 28.96
CA THR A 277 -41.33 11.01 27.50
C THR A 277 -39.96 10.71 26.90
N ARG A 278 -38.90 10.58 27.72
CA ARG A 278 -37.53 10.40 27.22
C ARG A 278 -36.71 9.43 28.06
N ILE A 279 -35.90 8.62 27.38
CA ILE A 279 -34.87 7.76 27.99
C ILE A 279 -33.53 7.93 27.27
N ALA A 280 -32.44 7.68 27.99
CA ALA A 280 -31.12 7.42 27.41
C ALA A 280 -30.87 5.90 27.37
N VAL A 281 -30.35 5.41 26.27
CA VAL A 281 -29.97 4.01 26.03
C VAL A 281 -28.50 3.97 25.71
N ASP A 282 -27.70 3.37 26.59
CA ASP A 282 -26.27 3.21 26.41
C ASP A 282 -25.95 1.81 25.88
N PHE A 283 -25.04 1.72 24.94
CA PHE A 283 -24.57 0.49 24.33
C PHE A 283 -23.16 0.15 24.76
N ASN A 284 -22.81 -1.13 24.69
CA ASN A 284 -21.48 -1.59 25.08
C ASN A 284 -20.35 -1.22 24.09
N ARG A 285 -20.66 -0.46 23.03
CA ARG A 285 -19.70 -0.01 22.01
C ARG A 285 -20.26 1.15 21.18
N ASP A 286 -19.37 1.77 20.41
CA ASP A 286 -19.70 2.90 19.55
C ASP A 286 -20.68 2.51 18.43
N LEU A 287 -21.60 3.42 18.15
CA LEU A 287 -22.69 3.26 17.18
C LEU A 287 -22.40 4.06 15.90
N ASN A 288 -22.86 3.53 14.77
CA ASN A 288 -22.82 4.26 13.50
C ASN A 288 -23.95 5.31 13.47
N ALA A 289 -23.60 6.60 13.46
CA ALA A 289 -24.53 7.73 13.46
C ALA A 289 -25.67 7.64 12.43
N GLY A 290 -25.43 7.04 11.25
CA GLY A 290 -26.44 6.90 10.19
C GLY A 290 -27.51 5.85 10.47
N SER A 291 -27.22 4.83 11.29
CA SER A 291 -28.20 3.77 11.62
C SER A 291 -29.04 4.10 12.85
N VAL A 292 -28.59 5.02 13.71
CA VAL A 292 -29.16 5.25 15.05
C VAL A 292 -30.44 6.08 15.02
N THR A 293 -30.60 6.92 13.99
CA THR A 293 -31.72 7.87 13.87
C THR A 293 -33.00 7.25 13.32
N ASP A 294 -32.95 6.00 12.84
CA ASP A 294 -34.13 5.27 12.37
C ASP A 294 -34.94 4.77 13.58
N THR A 295 -36.04 5.46 13.86
CA THR A 295 -36.90 5.18 15.02
C THR A 295 -37.58 3.81 14.94
N LEU A 296 -37.70 3.21 13.74
CA LEU A 296 -38.33 1.89 13.57
C LEU A 296 -37.54 0.75 14.21
N ARG A 297 -36.26 1.02 14.54
CA ARG A 297 -35.37 0.08 15.22
C ARG A 297 -35.69 -0.08 16.69
N TYR A 298 -36.38 0.89 17.30
CA TYR A 298 -36.66 0.92 18.74
C TYR A 298 -38.13 0.67 18.99
N LYS A 299 -38.46 -0.37 19.74
CA LYS A 299 -39.85 -0.75 20.01
C LYS A 299 -40.08 -1.07 21.47
N ILE A 300 -41.12 -0.47 22.04
CA ILE A 300 -41.68 -0.92 23.31
C ILE A 300 -42.57 -2.12 23.02
N THR A 301 -42.13 -3.32 23.41
CA THR A 301 -42.76 -4.57 22.94
C THR A 301 -43.98 -4.97 23.76
N ASN A 302 -44.07 -4.50 25.02
CA ASN A 302 -45.15 -4.83 25.94
C ASN A 302 -46.23 -3.72 26.04
N ASP A 303 -46.12 -2.67 25.23
CA ASP A 303 -47.10 -1.59 25.13
C ASP A 303 -47.02 -0.94 23.74
N LYS A 304 -47.90 -1.37 22.83
CA LYS A 304 -47.80 -1.05 21.39
C LYS A 304 -48.21 0.38 21.03
N ASP A 305 -48.93 1.09 21.91
CA ASP A 305 -49.33 2.47 21.60
C ASP A 305 -48.20 3.48 21.93
N ILE A 306 -47.12 3.03 22.58
CA ILE A 306 -45.93 3.85 22.84
C ILE A 306 -44.98 3.69 21.67
N ILE A 307 -44.96 4.71 20.81
CA ILE A 307 -44.16 4.76 19.60
C ILE A 307 -42.93 5.63 19.88
N VAL A 308 -41.76 5.20 19.42
CA VAL A 308 -40.56 6.03 19.44
C VAL A 308 -40.66 7.07 18.32
N THR A 309 -40.74 8.34 18.69
CA THR A 309 -40.94 9.47 17.75
C THR A 309 -39.63 10.14 17.35
N GLU A 310 -38.60 10.02 18.18
CA GLU A 310 -37.27 10.57 17.94
C GLU A 310 -36.21 9.60 18.47
N ALA A 311 -35.12 9.44 17.74
CA ALA A 311 -33.92 8.76 18.19
C ALA A 311 -32.70 9.61 17.82
N LYS A 312 -31.92 10.01 18.83
CA LYS A 312 -30.78 10.92 18.66
C LYS A 312 -29.53 10.33 19.27
N LEU A 313 -28.47 10.21 18.47
CA LEU A 313 -27.15 9.91 18.99
C LEU A 313 -26.63 11.13 19.75
N VAL A 314 -26.50 11.02 21.07
CA VAL A 314 -26.02 12.11 21.93
C VAL A 314 -24.55 11.96 22.31
N ARG A 315 -24.03 10.73 22.27
CA ARG A 315 -22.63 10.35 22.49
C ARG A 315 -22.30 9.11 21.64
N PRO A 316 -21.02 8.75 21.38
CA PRO A 316 -20.67 7.60 20.55
C PRO A 316 -21.40 6.30 20.90
N GLN A 317 -21.73 6.08 22.17
CA GLN A 317 -22.39 4.88 22.68
C GLN A 317 -23.80 5.13 23.22
N GLY A 318 -24.31 6.37 23.16
CA GLY A 318 -25.50 6.79 23.89
C GLY A 318 -26.56 7.39 22.97
N VAL A 319 -27.77 6.83 23.03
CA VAL A 319 -28.92 7.24 22.24
C VAL A 319 -30.01 7.77 23.15
N GLU A 320 -30.54 8.94 22.83
CA GLU A 320 -31.74 9.45 23.49
C GLU A 320 -32.97 9.14 22.64
N LEU A 321 -33.99 8.53 23.25
CA LEU A 321 -35.25 8.20 22.61
C LEU A 321 -36.37 9.07 23.18
N ALA A 322 -37.25 9.58 22.30
CA ALA A 322 -38.49 10.24 22.69
C ALA A 322 -39.71 9.39 22.32
N PHE A 323 -40.78 9.49 23.10
CA PHE A 323 -42.00 8.69 22.92
C PHE A 323 -43.22 9.53 22.53
N SER A 324 -44.20 8.90 21.87
CA SER A 324 -45.48 9.50 21.49
C SER A 324 -46.36 9.91 22.68
N ARG A 325 -46.17 9.30 23.85
CA ARG A 325 -46.89 9.58 25.09
C ARG A 325 -46.03 9.34 26.32
N ALA A 326 -46.45 9.87 27.46
CA ALA A 326 -45.79 9.68 28.74
C ALA A 326 -45.78 8.20 29.19
N LEU A 327 -44.63 7.75 29.69
CA LEU A 327 -44.46 6.49 30.42
C LEU A 327 -45.09 6.63 31.81
N VAL A 328 -45.75 5.58 32.28
CA VAL A 328 -46.45 5.58 33.55
C VAL A 328 -45.49 5.15 34.66
N SER A 329 -45.41 5.96 35.73
CA SER A 329 -44.60 5.64 36.91
C SER A 329 -45.00 4.28 37.51
N GLY A 330 -44.00 3.47 37.86
CA GLY A 330 -44.19 2.13 38.42
C GLY A 330 -44.56 1.02 37.40
N LYS A 331 -44.78 1.35 36.12
CA LYS A 331 -45.01 0.35 35.07
C LYS A 331 -43.69 -0.09 34.43
N ALA A 332 -43.50 -1.39 34.24
CA ALA A 332 -42.35 -1.95 33.55
C ALA A 332 -42.55 -1.95 32.03
N TYR A 333 -41.49 -1.62 31.28
CA TYR A 333 -41.48 -1.56 29.82
C TYR A 333 -40.31 -2.36 29.24
N ASN A 334 -40.55 -3.03 28.12
CA ASN A 334 -39.54 -3.81 27.41
C ASN A 334 -39.14 -3.09 26.12
N LEU A 335 -37.89 -2.63 26.05
CA LEU A 335 -37.32 -2.06 24.84
C LEU A 335 -36.63 -3.15 24.01
N SER A 336 -37.01 -3.26 22.73
CA SER A 336 -36.30 -4.05 21.72
C SER A 336 -35.60 -3.12 20.75
N VAL A 337 -34.38 -3.47 20.37
CA VAL A 337 -33.55 -2.76 19.40
C VAL A 337 -33.13 -3.72 18.29
N THR A 338 -33.41 -3.37 17.03
CA THR A 338 -33.07 -4.20 15.86
C THR A 338 -31.97 -3.59 14.99
N ASN A 339 -31.17 -4.46 14.39
CA ASN A 339 -30.09 -4.12 13.44
C ASN A 339 -30.59 -3.79 12.04
#